data_AF-A0A811TIK6-F1
#
_entry.id   AF-A0A811TIK6-F1
#
_cell.length_a   1.000
_cell.length_b   1.000
_cell.length_c   1.000
_cell.angle_alpha   90.00
_cell.angle_beta   90.00
_cell.angle_gamma   90.00
#
_symmetry.space_group_name_H-M   'P 1'
#
loop_
_entity.id
_entity.type
_entity.pdbx_description
1 polymer ?
#
loop_
_entity_poly.entity_id
_entity_poly.type
_entity_poly.pdbx_seq_one_letter_code
_entity_poly.pdbx_strand_id
1 'polypeptide(L)'
;MTLVKLVGVYSDPRRDSRGHTVSITYLAKGAGELKAATDAKDASTFAMGQVPDNLAFDHNKMLQDAKKKYKTTQKLSWVDI
;
A
#
# COMPACT_ATOMS: atom_id res chain seq x y z
N MET A 1 -14.77 1.20 -3.43
CA MET A 1 -13.52 1.22 -2.63
C MET A 1 -13.66 2.30 -1.56
N THR A 2 -13.18 2.04 -0.34
CA THR A 2 -13.21 3.01 0.77
C THR A 2 -11.80 3.20 1.32
N LEU A 3 -11.37 4.45 1.52
CA LEU A 3 -10.11 4.76 2.19
C LEU A 3 -10.30 4.60 3.71
N VAL A 4 -9.40 3.86 4.32
CA VAL A 4 -9.45 3.53 5.75
C VAL A 4 -8.51 4.41 6.55
N LYS A 5 -7.29 4.64 6.06
CA LYS A 5 -6.24 5.34 6.82
C LYS A 5 -5.12 5.89 5.94
N LEU A 6 -4.56 7.03 6.32
CA LEU A 6 -3.28 7.51 5.80
C LEU A 6 -2.13 6.65 6.33
N VAL A 7 -1.38 6.02 5.42
CA VAL A 7 -0.20 5.21 5.74
C VAL A 7 1.06 6.06 5.85
N GLY A 8 1.25 7.08 5.02
CA GLY A 8 2.40 7.96 5.16
C GLY A 8 2.60 8.88 3.97
N VAL A 9 3.49 9.85 4.16
CA VAL A 9 3.98 10.75 3.12
C VAL A 9 5.46 10.44 2.93
N TYR A 10 5.85 10.04 1.72
CA TYR A 10 7.18 9.56 1.38
C TYR A 10 7.81 10.52 0.39
N SER A 11 8.86 11.21 0.81
CA SER A 11 9.46 12.35 0.09
C SER A 11 10.98 12.32 0.00
N ASP A 12 11.63 11.18 0.29
CA ASP A 12 13.10 11.04 0.10
C ASP A 12 13.45 11.41 -1.35
N PRO A 13 14.30 12.42 -1.62
CA PRO A 13 14.65 12.83 -2.97
C PRO A 13 15.22 11.73 -3.86
N ARG A 14 15.73 10.65 -3.27
CA ARG A 14 16.37 9.52 -3.97
C ARG A 14 15.42 8.37 -4.28
N ARG A 15 14.15 8.45 -3.85
CA ARG A 15 13.20 7.33 -4.00
C ARG A 15 12.80 7.05 -5.44
N ASP A 16 12.96 8.03 -6.32
CA ASP A 16 12.72 7.91 -7.75
C ASP A 16 13.91 8.51 -8.50
N SER A 17 14.57 7.71 -9.34
CA SER A 17 15.74 8.14 -10.09
C SER A 17 15.43 9.18 -11.17
N ARG A 18 14.15 9.41 -11.48
CA ARG A 18 13.69 10.37 -12.49
C ARG A 18 13.61 11.81 -11.95
N GLY A 19 13.60 11.98 -10.63
CA GLY A 19 13.51 13.29 -9.97
C GLY A 19 12.79 13.25 -8.63
N HIS A 20 12.77 14.38 -7.94
CA HIS A 20 12.16 14.47 -6.61
C HIS A 20 10.63 14.29 -6.69
N THR A 21 10.15 13.15 -6.20
CA THR A 21 8.74 12.75 -6.25
C THR A 21 8.22 12.47 -4.85
N VAL A 22 7.04 12.97 -4.51
CA VAL A 22 6.36 12.67 -3.24
C VAL A 22 5.22 11.69 -3.47
N SER A 23 5.14 10.63 -2.66
CA SER A 23 4.01 9.69 -2.65
C SER A 23 3.25 9.75 -1.33
N ILE A 24 1.93 9.86 -1.41
CA ILE A 24 1.02 9.77 -0.27
C ILE A 24 0.32 8.42 -0.34
N THR A 25 0.54 7.58 0.67
CA THR A 25 0.06 6.18 0.67
C THR A 25 -1.15 6.04 1.56
N TYR A 26 -2.17 5.33 1.09
CA TYR A 26 -3.38 5.04 1.84
C TYR A 26 -3.60 3.53 1.99
N LEU A 27 -4.21 3.16 3.11
CA LEU A 27 -4.82 1.85 3.31
C LEU A 27 -6.27 1.95 2.86
N ALA A 28 -6.70 1.04 1.99
CA ALA A 28 -8.05 1.02 1.45
C ALA A 28 -8.67 -0.38 1.58
N LYS A 29 -10.00 -0.42 1.61
CA LYS A 29 -10.79 -1.65 1.49
C LYS A 29 -11.54 -1.61 0.17
N GLY A 30 -11.40 -2.67 -0.62
CA GLY A 30 -12.05 -2.83 -1.91
C GLY A 30 -12.44 -4.28 -2.15
N ALA A 31 -13.38 -4.48 -3.06
CA ALA A 31 -13.81 -5.76 -3.59
C ALA A 31 -14.20 -5.56 -5.06
N GLY A 32 -14.07 -6.61 -5.87
CA GLY A 32 -14.36 -6.58 -7.30
C GLY A 32 -13.39 -7.47 -8.09
N GLU A 33 -13.58 -7.49 -9.41
CA GLU A 33 -12.70 -8.18 -10.33
C GLU A 33 -11.53 -7.27 -10.73
N LEU A 34 -10.31 -7.81 -10.71
CA LEU A 34 -9.13 -7.08 -11.14
C LEU A 34 -9.07 -7.05 -12.67
N LYS A 35 -8.83 -5.86 -13.22
CA LYS A 35 -8.63 -5.65 -14.65
C LYS A 35 -7.45 -4.73 -14.86
N ALA A 36 -6.40 -5.23 -15.52
CA ALA A 36 -5.28 -4.42 -15.97
C ALA A 36 -5.75 -3.41 -17.05
N ALA A 37 -5.10 -2.26 -17.12
CA ALA A 37 -5.44 -1.15 -18.02
C ALA A 37 -4.17 -0.66 -18.74
N THR A 38 -4.23 0.50 -19.40
CA THR A 38 -3.16 0.98 -20.30
C THR A 38 -1.76 1.01 -19.67
N ASP A 39 -1.66 1.37 -18.39
CA ASP A 39 -0.37 1.55 -17.70
C ASP A 39 0.09 0.30 -16.93
N ALA A 40 -0.72 -0.77 -16.93
CA ALA A 40 -0.44 -2.00 -16.21
C ALA A 40 -0.53 -3.21 -17.14
N LYS A 41 0.54 -3.99 -17.23
CA LYS A 41 0.53 -5.26 -17.98
C LYS A 41 -0.35 -6.33 -17.32
N ASP A 42 -0.41 -6.33 -15.99
CA ASP A 42 -1.10 -7.34 -15.18
C ASP A 42 -1.60 -6.74 -13.85
N ALA A 43 -2.62 -7.35 -13.26
CA ALA A 43 -3.18 -7.01 -11.97
C ALA A 43 -3.59 -8.29 -11.21
N SER A 44 -3.00 -8.51 -10.04
CA SER A 44 -3.25 -9.69 -9.21
C SER A 44 -3.38 -9.33 -7.74
N THR A 45 -4.10 -10.17 -6.98
CA THR A 45 -4.13 -10.11 -5.52
C THR A 45 -3.07 -11.03 -4.94
N PHE A 46 -2.53 -10.64 -3.78
CA PHE A 46 -1.55 -11.44 -3.06
C PHE A 46 -2.02 -11.62 -1.62
N ALA A 47 -1.88 -12.82 -1.07
CA ALA A 47 -1.94 -12.99 0.36
C ALA A 47 -0.80 -12.23 1.03
N MET A 48 -0.98 -11.78 2.27
CA MET A 48 -0.02 -10.89 2.97
C MET A 48 1.41 -11.45 3.06
N GLY A 49 1.56 -12.77 3.08
CA GLY A 49 2.86 -13.46 3.11
C GLY A 49 3.40 -13.90 1.75
N GLN A 50 2.69 -13.59 0.66
CA GLN A 50 3.04 -13.99 -0.71
C GLN A 50 3.38 -12.79 -1.61
N VAL A 51 3.47 -11.59 -1.04
CA VAL A 51 3.87 -10.41 -1.80
C VAL A 51 5.38 -10.53 -2.11
N PRO A 52 5.82 -10.30 -3.37
CA PRO A 52 7.24 -10.29 -3.72
C PRO A 52 8.03 -9.24 -2.92
N ASP A 53 9.28 -9.55 -2.58
CA ASP A 53 10.15 -8.64 -1.82
C ASP A 53 10.90 -7.62 -2.70
N ASN A 54 10.79 -7.72 -4.02
CA ASN A 54 11.46 -6.84 -4.98
C ASN A 54 10.48 -5.85 -5.64
N LEU A 55 9.72 -5.14 -4.81
CA LEU A 55 8.77 -4.14 -5.29
C LEU A 55 9.47 -2.89 -5.83
N ALA A 56 8.83 -2.22 -6.80
CA ALA A 56 9.34 -0.99 -7.39
C ALA A 56 9.50 0.15 -6.36
N PHE A 57 10.46 1.04 -6.62
CA PHE A 57 10.75 2.21 -5.78
C PHE A 57 10.96 1.80 -4.32
N ASP A 58 10.28 2.49 -3.39
CA ASP A 58 10.28 2.21 -1.96
C ASP A 58 8.99 1.50 -1.50
N HIS A 59 8.28 0.80 -2.40
CA HIS A 59 7.00 0.16 -2.08
C HIS A 59 7.10 -0.91 -0.99
N ASN A 60 8.25 -1.59 -0.84
CA ASN A 60 8.48 -2.49 0.28
C ASN A 60 8.33 -1.78 1.63
N LYS A 61 8.88 -0.58 1.77
CA LYS A 61 8.76 0.22 2.99
C LYS A 61 7.31 0.62 3.23
N MET A 62 6.63 1.12 2.19
CA MET A 62 5.21 1.51 2.25
C MET A 62 4.32 0.33 2.67
N LEU A 63 4.56 -0.86 2.13
CA LEU A 63 3.82 -2.07 2.48
C LEU A 63 4.06 -2.50 3.93
N GLN A 64 5.29 -2.45 4.43
CA GLN A 64 5.59 -2.80 5.83
C GLN A 64 4.94 -1.80 6.80
N ASP A 65 4.93 -0.51 6.46
CA ASP A 65 4.24 0.52 7.25
C ASP A 65 2.72 0.32 7.22
N ALA A 66 2.15 -0.03 6.06
CA ALA A 66 0.74 -0.37 5.93
C ALA A 66 0.37 -1.61 6.76
N LYS A 67 1.20 -2.66 6.77
CA LYS A 67 1.02 -3.87 7.59
C LYS A 67 0.98 -3.53 9.09
N LYS A 68 1.88 -2.66 9.57
CA LYS A 68 1.88 -2.18 10.96
C LYS A 68 0.57 -1.45 11.28
N LYS A 69 0.15 -0.52 10.41
CA LYS A 69 -1.09 0.26 10.60
C LYS A 69 -2.35 -0.59 10.53
N TYR A 70 -2.39 -1.59 9.64
CA TYR A 70 -3.51 -2.53 9.52
C TYR A 70 -3.69 -3.33 10.83
N LYS A 71 -2.61 -3.87 11.41
CA LYS A 71 -2.66 -4.57 12.71
C LYS A 71 -3.21 -3.67 13.83
N THR A 72 -2.81 -2.40 13.87
CA THR A 72 -3.36 -1.44 14.83
C THR A 72 -4.84 -1.17 14.60
N THR A 73 -5.27 -0.99 13.34
CA THR A 73 -6.69 -0.80 13.00
C THR A 73 -7.54 -2.01 13.40
N GLN A 74 -7.05 -3.23 13.18
CA GLN A 74 -7.73 -4.46 13.63
C GLN A 74 -7.80 -4.55 15.16
N LYS A 75 -6.76 -4.10 15.88
CA LYS A 75 -6.79 -4.08 17.35
C LYS A 75 -7.85 -3.10 17.88
N LEU A 76 -8.03 -1.94 17.23
CA LEU A 76 -9.01 -0.94 17.64
C LEU A 76 -10.46 -1.41 17.45
N SER A 77 -10.75 -2.25 16.45
CA SER A 77 -12.10 -2.81 16.27
C SER A 77 -12.53 -3.79 17.38
N TRP A 78 -11.63 -4.16 18.31
CA TRP A 78 -11.93 -4.99 19.49
C TRP A 78 -12.02 -4.19 20.80
N VAL A 79 -11.91 -2.85 20.76
CA VAL A 79 -11.93 -1.99 21.98
C VAL A 79 -13.18 -1.10 22.04
N ASP A 80 -14.10 -1.21 21.09
CA ASP A 80 -15.35 -0.44 21.06
C ASP A 80 -16.62 -1.31 21.27
N ILE A 81 -16.51 -2.37 22.10
CA ILE A 81 -17.66 -3.09 22.71
C ILE A 81 -17.36 -3.36 24.18
#